data_AF-A0AAV6AZ18-F1
#
_entry.id   AF-A0AAV6AZ18-F1
#
_cell.length_a   1.000
_cell.length_b   1.000
_cell.length_c   1.000
_cell.angle_alpha   90.00
_cell.angle_beta   90.00
_cell.angle_gamma   90.00
#
_symmetry.space_group_name_H-M   'P 1'
#
loop_
_entity.id
_entity.type
_entity.pdbx_description
1 polymer ?
#
loop_
_entity_poly.entity_id
_entity_poly.type
_entity_poly.pdbx_seq_one_letter_code
_entity_poly.pdbx_strand_id
1 'polypeptide(L)'
;QRGMELLRDEGLRYNPDQVLIYAELAWLFQFKMGQNLDDAHFYYKGAWAAEMMGVFGGPTPDFEKLIHPQTPDEQARARALRERYKMDATKMRALDERYGPLDWRLPEAHSIYWAGVGLDRTKGEDVRRLRQSIYQSMNLSYQRGRLVLSSNLPPRLLPNLEIIPRVDAAFQEQWADTAANAAFLTNSVATAYRNWLRDVPYRFFLFNRVREGEQWLQYLRQKFPAAAPANLTLAEYAMTRASGNVRGQSHSKMTELLQALVLQSYYAVIDGRADDANEYMNRTSELWNAYTVEAKANQRLELMPLNEIKTLVLRDLLAPNSNLGPEERMRLITEVPGARQLVPQNAPAEQK
;
A
#
# COMPACT_ATOMS: atom_id res chain seq x y z
N GLN A 1 4.65 -20.63 -11.90
CA GLN A 1 4.19 -20.41 -13.30
C GLN A 1 3.29 -21.53 -13.82
N ARG A 2 3.72 -22.81 -13.84
CA ARG A 2 2.97 -23.92 -14.46
C ARG A 2 1.52 -24.12 -13.98
N GLY A 3 1.22 -23.92 -12.69
CA GLY A 3 -0.15 -24.04 -12.16
C GLY A 3 -1.12 -23.00 -12.73
N MET A 4 -0.66 -21.76 -12.98
CA MET A 4 -1.49 -20.73 -13.60
C MET A 4 -1.77 -21.05 -15.07
N GLU A 5 -0.76 -21.49 -15.81
CA GLU A 5 -0.89 -21.89 -17.22
C GLU A 5 -1.88 -23.05 -17.38
N LEU A 6 -1.80 -24.08 -16.54
CA LEU A 6 -2.73 -25.21 -16.58
C LEU A 6 -4.19 -24.75 -16.41
N LEU A 7 -4.48 -23.90 -15.42
CA LEU A 7 -5.83 -23.41 -15.20
C LEU A 7 -6.31 -22.47 -16.32
N ARG A 8 -5.46 -21.53 -16.72
CA ARG A 8 -5.79 -20.45 -17.65
C ARG A 8 -5.81 -20.89 -19.11
N ASP A 9 -4.84 -21.69 -19.53
CA ASP A 9 -4.62 -22.04 -20.94
C ASP A 9 -5.30 -23.35 -21.33
N GLU A 10 -5.37 -24.31 -20.39
CA GLU A 10 -6.00 -25.63 -20.62
C GLU A 10 -7.37 -25.71 -19.94
N GLY A 11 -7.47 -25.35 -18.65
CA GLY A 11 -8.69 -25.45 -17.86
C GLY A 11 -9.84 -24.62 -18.42
N LEU A 12 -9.62 -23.32 -18.63
CA LEU A 12 -10.62 -22.39 -19.21
C LEU A 12 -10.93 -22.67 -20.67
N ARG A 13 -10.04 -23.36 -21.41
CA ARG A 13 -10.33 -23.76 -22.79
C ARG A 13 -11.46 -24.77 -22.85
N TYR A 14 -11.48 -25.74 -21.93
CA TYR A 14 -12.53 -26.76 -21.85
C TYR A 14 -13.71 -26.35 -20.98
N ASN A 15 -13.49 -25.44 -20.02
CA ASN A 15 -14.50 -25.02 -19.03
C ASN A 15 -14.57 -23.48 -18.93
N PRO A 16 -15.00 -22.78 -20.00
CA PRO A 16 -14.90 -21.33 -20.10
C PRO A 16 -15.79 -20.56 -19.11
N ASP A 17 -16.84 -21.20 -18.59
CA ASP A 17 -17.81 -20.58 -17.68
C ASP A 17 -17.69 -21.14 -16.25
N GLN A 18 -16.61 -21.88 -15.95
CA GLN A 18 -16.42 -22.49 -14.64
C GLN A 18 -15.87 -21.48 -13.62
N VAL A 19 -16.75 -21.01 -12.73
CA VAL A 19 -16.45 -20.02 -11.69
C VAL A 19 -15.22 -20.38 -10.86
N LEU A 20 -15.11 -21.66 -10.48
CA LEU A 20 -14.03 -22.12 -9.62
C LEU A 20 -12.66 -21.85 -10.25
N ILE A 21 -12.51 -22.02 -11.57
CA ILE A 21 -11.21 -21.80 -12.24
C ILE A 21 -10.81 -20.32 -12.15
N TYR A 22 -11.75 -19.40 -12.35
CA TYR A 22 -11.50 -17.96 -12.18
C TYR A 22 -11.17 -17.59 -10.72
N ALA A 23 -11.87 -18.18 -9.77
CA ALA A 23 -11.61 -17.98 -8.34
C ALA A 23 -10.22 -18.50 -7.94
N GLU A 24 -9.81 -19.67 -8.43
CA GLU A 24 -8.48 -20.23 -8.18
C GLU A 24 -7.37 -19.41 -8.85
N LEU A 25 -7.59 -18.91 -10.06
CA LEU A 25 -6.66 -17.97 -10.71
C LEU A 25 -6.48 -16.71 -9.85
N ALA A 26 -7.57 -16.09 -9.39
CA ALA A 26 -7.51 -14.93 -8.51
C ALA A 26 -6.77 -15.25 -7.20
N TRP A 27 -7.08 -16.39 -6.59
CA TRP A 27 -6.45 -16.86 -5.36
C TRP A 27 -4.95 -17.09 -5.52
N LEU A 28 -4.49 -17.66 -6.64
CA LEU A 28 -3.05 -17.85 -6.91
C LEU A 28 -2.30 -16.51 -6.93
N PHE A 29 -2.84 -15.49 -7.60
CA PHE A 29 -2.25 -14.16 -7.60
C PHE A 29 -2.24 -13.55 -6.19
N GLN A 30 -3.37 -13.60 -5.50
CA GLN A 30 -3.52 -12.99 -4.18
C GLN A 30 -2.67 -13.67 -3.09
N PHE A 31 -2.79 -15.00 -2.95
CA PHE A 31 -2.18 -15.76 -1.86
C PHE A 31 -0.78 -16.22 -2.18
N LYS A 32 -0.55 -16.84 -3.35
CA LYS A 32 0.76 -17.44 -3.65
C LYS A 32 1.79 -16.39 -4.06
N MET A 33 1.40 -15.36 -4.81
CA MET A 33 2.33 -14.30 -5.21
C MET A 33 2.21 -13.03 -4.36
N GLY A 34 0.99 -12.67 -3.95
CA GLY A 34 0.73 -11.44 -3.21
C GLY A 34 1.17 -11.48 -1.75
N GLN A 35 0.97 -12.58 -1.02
CA GLN A 35 1.29 -12.62 0.42
C GLN A 35 2.79 -12.58 0.73
N ASN A 36 3.09 -12.50 2.03
CA ASN A 36 4.42 -12.30 2.62
C ASN A 36 4.83 -13.45 3.56
N LEU A 37 4.14 -14.59 3.50
CA LEU A 37 4.46 -15.77 4.32
C LEU A 37 5.66 -16.57 3.78
N ASP A 38 6.07 -16.31 2.55
CA ASP A 38 7.23 -16.93 1.90
C ASP A 38 8.41 -15.95 1.94
N ASP A 39 9.58 -16.37 2.44
CA ASP A 39 10.76 -15.51 2.57
C ASP A 39 11.24 -14.96 1.21
N ALA A 40 10.96 -15.66 0.11
CA ALA A 40 11.29 -15.24 -1.24
C ALA A 40 10.20 -14.37 -1.89
N HIS A 41 9.17 -13.93 -1.17
CA HIS A 41 8.02 -13.25 -1.76
C HIS A 41 8.39 -11.97 -2.54
N PHE A 42 9.44 -11.25 -2.14
CA PHE A 42 9.91 -10.05 -2.85
C PHE A 42 10.58 -10.40 -4.18
N TYR A 43 11.25 -11.56 -4.26
CA TYR A 43 11.83 -12.04 -5.52
C TYR A 43 10.73 -12.30 -6.55
N TYR A 44 9.66 -13.01 -6.18
CA TYR A 44 8.55 -13.28 -7.10
C TYR A 44 7.83 -12.01 -7.55
N LYS A 45 7.57 -11.07 -6.63
CA LYS A 45 6.96 -9.77 -6.96
C LYS A 45 7.87 -8.95 -7.87
N GLY A 46 9.18 -8.94 -7.63
CA GLY A 46 10.16 -8.23 -8.45
C GLY A 46 10.26 -8.80 -9.86
N ALA A 47 10.37 -10.12 -9.99
CA ALA A 47 10.38 -10.80 -11.28
C ALA A 47 9.08 -10.54 -12.07
N TRP A 48 7.92 -10.65 -11.41
CA TRP A 48 6.63 -10.36 -12.02
C TRP A 48 6.50 -8.90 -12.45
N ALA A 49 6.92 -7.97 -11.61
CA ALA A 49 6.91 -6.54 -11.94
C ALA A 49 7.78 -6.23 -13.15
N ALA A 50 8.97 -6.82 -13.24
CA ALA A 50 9.87 -6.66 -14.39
C ALA A 50 9.24 -7.23 -15.69
N GLU A 51 8.63 -8.42 -15.61
CA GLU A 51 7.88 -9.00 -16.74
C GLU A 51 6.75 -8.08 -17.22
N MET A 52 5.94 -7.57 -16.28
CA MET A 52 4.82 -6.68 -16.60
C MET A 52 5.30 -5.35 -17.16
N MET A 53 6.36 -4.77 -16.62
CA MET A 53 6.95 -3.54 -17.16
C MET A 53 7.44 -3.73 -18.60
N GLY A 54 8.00 -4.89 -18.94
CA GLY A 54 8.35 -5.23 -20.32
C GLY A 54 7.14 -5.29 -21.25
N VAL A 55 6.02 -5.85 -20.77
CA VAL A 55 4.75 -5.91 -21.53
C VAL A 55 4.10 -4.55 -21.67
N PHE A 56 4.28 -3.65 -20.70
CA PHE A 56 3.67 -2.32 -20.72
C PHE A 56 4.55 -1.27 -21.40
N GLY A 57 5.85 -1.55 -21.58
CA GLY A 57 6.82 -0.57 -22.05
C GLY A 57 7.15 0.50 -21.00
N GLY A 58 6.90 0.23 -19.72
CA GLY A 58 7.05 1.19 -18.63
C GLY A 58 6.38 0.74 -17.31
N PRO A 59 6.40 1.60 -16.27
CA PRO A 59 5.84 1.27 -14.96
C PRO A 59 4.31 1.25 -14.93
N THR A 60 3.65 1.91 -15.88
CA THR A 60 2.19 2.00 -15.99
C THR A 60 1.75 1.59 -17.40
N PRO A 61 0.69 0.78 -17.55
CA PRO A 61 0.18 0.43 -18.87
C PRO A 61 -0.41 1.65 -19.59
N ASP A 62 -0.01 1.85 -20.84
CA ASP A 62 -0.73 2.73 -21.78
C ASP A 62 -1.81 1.90 -22.46
N PHE A 63 -3.03 1.95 -21.92
CA PHE A 63 -4.14 1.13 -22.41
C PHE A 63 -4.50 1.42 -23.86
N GLU A 64 -4.41 2.68 -24.31
CA GLU A 64 -4.69 3.01 -25.72
C GLU A 64 -3.70 2.34 -26.66
N LYS A 65 -2.41 2.35 -26.34
CA LYS A 65 -1.40 1.65 -27.16
C LYS A 65 -1.50 0.13 -27.10
N LEU A 66 -1.97 -0.43 -25.99
CA LEU A 66 -2.19 -1.86 -25.86
C LEU A 66 -3.44 -2.34 -26.61
N ILE A 67 -4.47 -1.50 -26.71
CA ILE A 67 -5.72 -1.79 -27.45
C ILE A 67 -5.55 -1.49 -28.95
N HIS A 68 -4.85 -0.41 -29.29
CA HIS A 68 -4.67 0.10 -30.65
C HIS A 68 -3.18 0.31 -31.01
N PRO A 69 -2.37 -0.77 -31.04
CA PRO A 69 -0.93 -0.67 -31.27
C PRO A 69 -0.60 -0.19 -32.69
N GLN A 70 0.23 0.84 -32.80
CA GLN A 70 0.62 1.47 -34.08
C GLN A 70 2.02 1.01 -34.54
N THR A 71 2.96 0.84 -33.60
CA THR A 71 4.35 0.47 -33.92
C THR A 71 4.59 -1.05 -33.82
N PRO A 72 5.62 -1.61 -34.48
CA PRO A 72 5.95 -3.03 -34.35
C PRO A 72 6.20 -3.48 -32.90
N ASP A 73 6.80 -2.61 -32.09
CA ASP A 73 7.07 -2.83 -30.68
C ASP A 73 5.79 -2.82 -29.83
N GLU A 74 4.87 -1.88 -30.06
CA GLU A 74 3.53 -1.88 -29.44
C GLU A 74 2.74 -3.14 -29.83
N GLN A 75 2.80 -3.56 -31.10
CA GLN A 75 2.13 -4.77 -31.58
C GLN A 75 2.69 -6.02 -30.91
N ALA A 76 4.01 -6.09 -30.71
CA ALA A 76 4.66 -7.20 -30.01
C ALA A 76 4.23 -7.25 -28.53
N ARG A 77 4.17 -6.09 -27.86
CA ARG A 77 3.68 -5.98 -26.47
C ARG A 77 2.22 -6.37 -26.31
N ALA A 78 1.33 -5.83 -27.15
CA ALA A 78 -0.09 -6.19 -27.15
C ALA A 78 -0.29 -7.68 -27.43
N ARG A 79 0.48 -8.24 -28.37
CA ARG A 79 0.50 -9.68 -28.65
C ARG A 79 0.96 -10.48 -27.44
N ALA A 80 2.04 -10.07 -26.77
CA ALA A 80 2.53 -10.74 -25.57
C ALA A 80 1.48 -10.75 -24.45
N LEU A 81 0.82 -9.61 -24.18
CA LEU A 81 -0.27 -9.51 -23.21
C LEU A 81 -1.40 -10.52 -23.51
N ARG A 82 -1.86 -10.55 -24.76
CA ARG A 82 -2.97 -11.40 -25.20
C ARG A 82 -2.61 -12.88 -25.28
N GLU A 83 -1.43 -13.21 -25.82
CA GLU A 83 -1.09 -14.59 -26.17
C GLU A 83 -0.32 -15.31 -25.07
N ARG A 84 0.56 -14.62 -24.33
CA ARG A 84 1.32 -15.20 -23.21
C ARG A 84 0.60 -15.04 -21.88
N TYR A 85 0.05 -13.87 -21.60
CA TYR A 85 -0.61 -13.60 -20.31
C TYR A 85 -2.11 -13.87 -20.32
N LYS A 86 -2.70 -14.01 -21.52
CA LYS A 86 -4.15 -14.20 -21.75
C LYS A 86 -4.98 -13.07 -21.14
N MET A 87 -4.43 -11.86 -21.16
CA MET A 87 -5.10 -10.67 -20.66
C MET A 87 -5.57 -9.80 -21.83
N ASP A 88 -6.75 -9.21 -21.66
CA ASP A 88 -7.35 -8.28 -22.60
C ASP A 88 -7.20 -6.85 -22.07
N ALA A 89 -6.58 -5.98 -22.87
CA ALA A 89 -6.29 -4.61 -22.47
C ALA A 89 -7.56 -3.76 -22.25
N THR A 90 -8.65 -4.03 -22.99
CA THR A 90 -9.93 -3.34 -22.80
C THR A 90 -10.54 -3.69 -21.45
N LYS A 91 -10.50 -4.97 -21.07
CA LYS A 91 -10.94 -5.44 -19.75
C LYS A 91 -10.06 -4.89 -18.63
N MET A 92 -8.74 -4.83 -18.82
CA MET A 92 -7.83 -4.20 -17.85
C MET A 92 -8.21 -2.73 -17.63
N ARG A 93 -8.42 -1.95 -18.71
CA ARG A 93 -8.85 -0.55 -18.63
C ARG A 93 -10.16 -0.40 -17.87
N ALA A 94 -11.19 -1.19 -18.21
CA ALA A 94 -12.49 -1.13 -17.56
C ALA A 94 -12.42 -1.46 -16.05
N LEU A 95 -11.54 -2.39 -15.66
CA LEU A 95 -11.31 -2.70 -14.25
C LEU A 95 -10.51 -1.61 -13.55
N ASP A 96 -9.55 -1.00 -14.21
CA ASP A 96 -8.78 0.13 -13.67
C ASP A 96 -9.66 1.36 -13.45
N GLU A 97 -10.60 1.65 -14.36
CA GLU A 97 -11.59 2.71 -14.19
C GLU A 97 -12.48 2.45 -12.95
N ARG A 98 -12.93 1.19 -12.79
CA ARG A 98 -13.83 0.79 -11.70
C ARG A 98 -13.13 0.71 -10.34
N TYR A 99 -11.91 0.17 -10.29
CA TYR A 99 -11.23 -0.22 -9.05
C TYR A 99 -9.90 0.52 -8.81
N GLY A 100 -9.36 1.18 -9.83
CA GLY A 100 -8.04 1.79 -9.81
C GLY A 100 -7.96 3.25 -9.36
N PRO A 101 -6.79 3.88 -9.50
CA PRO A 101 -5.65 3.39 -10.29
C PRO A 101 -4.99 2.17 -9.65
N LEU A 102 -4.95 1.03 -10.36
CA LEU A 102 -4.30 -0.19 -9.90
C LEU A 102 -2.84 -0.20 -10.34
N ASP A 103 -1.95 -0.73 -9.50
CA ASP A 103 -0.58 -1.01 -9.91
C ASP A 103 -0.53 -2.37 -10.60
N TRP A 104 -0.63 -2.36 -11.93
CA TRP A 104 -0.62 -3.55 -12.77
C TRP A 104 0.73 -4.29 -12.78
N ARG A 105 1.73 -3.84 -12.02
CA ARG A 105 2.95 -4.64 -11.76
C ARG A 105 2.77 -5.58 -10.57
N LEU A 106 1.70 -5.40 -9.79
CA LEU A 106 1.45 -6.16 -8.57
C LEU A 106 0.43 -7.29 -8.76
N PRO A 107 0.55 -8.40 -8.00
CA PRO A 107 -0.38 -9.52 -8.10
C PRO A 107 -1.84 -9.15 -7.80
N GLU A 108 -2.09 -8.18 -6.93
CA GLU A 108 -3.44 -7.76 -6.54
C GLU A 108 -4.30 -7.30 -7.73
N ALA A 109 -3.71 -6.55 -8.68
CA ALA A 109 -4.41 -6.11 -9.90
C ALA A 109 -4.82 -7.30 -10.78
N HIS A 110 -4.00 -8.34 -10.82
CA HIS A 110 -4.25 -9.56 -11.61
C HIS A 110 -5.29 -10.47 -10.96
N SER A 111 -5.33 -10.51 -9.63
CA SER A 111 -6.41 -11.16 -8.90
C SER A 111 -7.76 -10.51 -9.24
N ILE A 112 -7.82 -9.17 -9.21
CA ILE A 112 -9.00 -8.40 -9.63
C ILE A 112 -9.35 -8.70 -11.09
N TYR A 113 -8.35 -8.79 -11.97
CA TYR A 113 -8.54 -9.15 -13.37
C TYR A 113 -9.24 -10.49 -13.55
N TRP A 114 -8.69 -11.57 -13.00
CA TRP A 114 -9.25 -12.91 -13.22
C TRP A 114 -10.62 -13.08 -12.57
N ALA A 115 -10.82 -12.52 -11.37
CA ALA A 115 -12.15 -12.50 -10.76
C ALA A 115 -13.14 -11.67 -11.59
N GLY A 116 -12.71 -10.52 -12.13
CA GLY A 116 -13.52 -9.65 -12.98
C GLY A 116 -13.88 -10.28 -14.33
N VAL A 117 -12.99 -11.09 -14.93
CA VAL A 117 -13.31 -11.89 -16.12
C VAL A 117 -14.32 -12.97 -15.76
N GLY A 118 -14.14 -13.66 -14.64
CA GLY A 118 -15.11 -14.66 -14.18
C GLY A 118 -16.51 -14.08 -13.97
N LEU A 119 -16.62 -12.86 -13.44
CA LEU A 119 -17.91 -12.17 -13.26
C LEU A 119 -18.64 -11.90 -14.57
N ASP A 120 -17.92 -11.65 -15.67
CA ASP A 120 -18.54 -11.42 -16.98
C ASP A 120 -19.06 -12.73 -17.60
N ARG A 121 -18.40 -13.85 -17.31
CA ARG A 121 -18.67 -15.15 -17.93
C ARG A 121 -19.65 -16.02 -17.17
N THR A 122 -19.84 -15.75 -15.89
CA THR A 122 -20.56 -16.65 -14.99
C THR A 122 -21.74 -15.97 -14.32
N LYS A 123 -22.77 -16.75 -13.97
CA LYS A 123 -24.00 -16.27 -13.31
C LYS A 123 -24.35 -17.17 -12.13
N GLY A 124 -25.16 -16.67 -11.20
CA GLY A 124 -25.68 -17.45 -10.07
C GLY A 124 -24.88 -17.28 -8.78
N GLU A 125 -25.12 -18.15 -7.80
CA GLU A 125 -24.60 -18.01 -6.43
C GLU A 125 -23.07 -18.11 -6.32
N ASP A 126 -22.42 -18.79 -7.27
CA ASP A 126 -20.98 -19.04 -7.24
C ASP A 126 -20.16 -17.75 -7.46
N VAL A 127 -20.75 -16.71 -8.06
CA VAL A 127 -20.08 -15.42 -8.31
C VAL A 127 -19.69 -14.69 -7.02
N ARG A 128 -20.30 -15.05 -5.88
CA ARG A 128 -19.96 -14.49 -4.56
C ARG A 128 -18.48 -14.67 -4.23
N ARG A 129 -17.89 -15.81 -4.59
CA ARG A 129 -16.46 -16.07 -4.40
C ARG A 129 -15.59 -15.10 -5.20
N LEU A 130 -15.99 -14.79 -6.43
CA LEU A 130 -15.28 -13.84 -7.29
C LEU A 130 -15.37 -12.41 -6.74
N ARG A 131 -16.56 -12.00 -6.29
CA ARG A 131 -16.74 -10.69 -5.62
C ARG A 131 -15.90 -10.58 -4.36
N GLN A 132 -15.86 -11.65 -3.56
CA GLN A 132 -15.00 -11.73 -2.38
C GLN A 132 -13.52 -11.60 -2.74
N SER A 133 -13.03 -12.27 -3.79
CA SER A 133 -11.65 -12.13 -4.28
C SER A 133 -11.32 -10.68 -4.65
N ILE A 134 -12.20 -10.00 -5.40
CA ILE A 134 -12.02 -8.59 -5.77
C ILE A 134 -11.94 -7.72 -4.51
N TYR A 135 -12.91 -7.86 -3.61
CA TYR A 135 -12.97 -7.09 -2.38
C TYR A 135 -11.70 -7.26 -1.52
N GLN A 136 -11.22 -8.50 -1.34
CA GLN A 136 -10.01 -8.74 -0.56
C GLN A 136 -8.76 -8.21 -1.26
N SER A 137 -8.67 -8.34 -2.59
CA SER A 137 -7.57 -7.75 -3.38
C SER A 137 -7.58 -6.23 -3.36
N MET A 138 -8.75 -5.60 -3.35
CA MET A 138 -8.89 -4.15 -3.16
C MET A 138 -8.35 -3.69 -1.81
N ASN A 139 -8.66 -4.42 -0.74
CA ASN A 139 -8.09 -4.12 0.57
C ASN A 139 -6.55 -4.27 0.60
N LEU A 140 -6.00 -5.30 -0.05
CA LEU A 140 -4.55 -5.46 -0.19
C LEU A 140 -3.92 -4.34 -1.04
N SER A 141 -4.54 -3.95 -2.15
CA SER A 141 -4.12 -2.81 -2.96
C SER A 141 -4.14 -1.50 -2.15
N TYR A 142 -5.11 -1.30 -1.26
CA TYR A 142 -5.10 -0.16 -0.35
C TYR A 142 -3.90 -0.21 0.58
N GLN A 143 -3.59 -1.38 1.14
CA GLN A 143 -2.50 -1.53 2.11
C GLN A 143 -1.11 -1.42 1.49
N ARG A 144 -0.92 -1.91 0.26
CA ARG A 144 0.40 -2.11 -0.37
C ARG A 144 0.40 -2.08 -1.90
N GLY A 145 -0.58 -1.41 -2.52
CA GLY A 145 -0.80 -1.40 -3.97
C GLY A 145 -0.03 -0.33 -4.74
N ARG A 146 1.12 0.13 -4.23
CA ARG A 146 2.05 1.00 -4.95
C ARG A 146 3.46 0.44 -4.85
N LEU A 147 4.04 0.03 -5.97
CA LEU A 147 5.43 -0.41 -6.06
C LEU A 147 6.36 0.76 -6.33
N VAL A 148 7.29 1.00 -5.41
CA VAL A 148 8.38 1.98 -5.55
C VAL A 148 9.67 1.22 -5.81
N LEU A 149 10.24 1.47 -6.97
CA LEU A 149 11.55 0.95 -7.38
C LEU A 149 12.57 2.09 -7.28
N SER A 150 13.72 1.79 -6.69
CA SER A 150 14.88 2.66 -6.62
C SER A 150 16.09 1.87 -7.12
N SER A 151 17.07 2.54 -7.72
CA SER A 151 18.26 1.86 -8.27
C SER A 151 19.07 1.11 -7.22
N ASN A 152 19.12 1.64 -5.99
CA ASN A 152 20.02 1.15 -4.94
C ASN A 152 19.30 0.65 -3.68
N LEU A 153 17.97 0.80 -3.60
CA LEU A 153 17.19 0.33 -2.45
C LEU A 153 16.32 -0.87 -2.86
N PRO A 154 16.08 -1.82 -1.94
CA PRO A 154 15.13 -2.89 -2.17
C PRO A 154 13.75 -2.34 -2.58
N PRO A 155 12.98 -3.07 -3.42
CA PRO A 155 11.62 -2.68 -3.78
C PRO A 155 10.76 -2.41 -2.54
N ARG A 156 10.09 -1.27 -2.50
CA ARG A 156 9.20 -0.88 -1.41
C ARG A 156 7.75 -0.93 -1.89
N LEU A 157 6.87 -1.43 -1.02
CA LEU A 157 5.43 -1.37 -1.24
C LEU A 157 4.83 -0.29 -0.33
N LEU A 158 4.11 0.65 -0.94
CA LEU A 158 3.41 1.71 -0.24
C LEU A 158 1.89 1.50 -0.37
N PRO A 159 1.10 2.06 0.57
CA PRO A 159 -0.35 2.10 0.44
C PRO A 159 -0.82 2.84 -0.81
N ASN A 160 -1.92 2.40 -1.40
CA ASN A 160 -2.61 3.13 -2.46
C ASN A 160 -3.81 3.87 -1.85
N LEU A 161 -3.61 5.15 -1.55
CA LEU A 161 -4.65 5.97 -0.92
C LEU A 161 -5.67 6.49 -1.95
N GLU A 162 -5.35 6.51 -3.24
CA GLU A 162 -6.24 6.99 -4.31
C GLU A 162 -7.47 6.10 -4.49
N ILE A 163 -7.37 4.82 -4.13
CA ILE A 163 -8.46 3.86 -4.30
C ILE A 163 -9.39 3.78 -3.09
N ILE A 164 -9.15 4.54 -2.02
CA ILE A 164 -9.93 4.46 -0.77
C ILE A 164 -11.45 4.58 -1.02
N PRO A 165 -11.97 5.54 -1.82
CA PRO A 165 -13.40 5.60 -2.14
C PRO A 165 -13.93 4.34 -2.84
N ARG A 166 -13.10 3.68 -3.66
CA ARG A 166 -13.46 2.45 -4.39
C ARG A 166 -13.41 1.22 -3.50
N VAL A 167 -12.47 1.17 -2.56
CA VAL A 167 -12.40 0.13 -1.53
C VAL A 167 -13.62 0.25 -0.61
N ASP A 168 -13.99 1.47 -0.21
CA ASP A 168 -15.21 1.75 0.54
C ASP A 168 -16.45 1.22 -0.18
N ALA A 169 -16.61 1.53 -1.48
CA ALA A 169 -17.70 1.02 -2.30
C ALA A 169 -17.73 -0.52 -2.35
N ALA A 170 -16.57 -1.17 -2.52
CA ALA A 170 -16.48 -2.63 -2.53
C ALA A 170 -16.88 -3.25 -1.18
N PHE A 171 -16.48 -2.65 -0.06
CA PHE A 171 -16.94 -3.07 1.27
C PHE A 171 -18.45 -2.92 1.43
N GLN A 172 -19.02 -1.81 0.98
CA GLN A 172 -20.45 -1.55 1.06
C GLN A 172 -21.27 -2.53 0.23
N GLU A 173 -20.82 -2.85 -0.99
CA GLU A 173 -21.43 -3.86 -1.86
C GLU A 173 -21.46 -5.23 -1.16
N GLN A 174 -20.33 -5.66 -0.59
CA GLN A 174 -20.25 -6.93 0.14
C GLN A 174 -21.09 -6.95 1.43
N TRP A 175 -21.12 -5.84 2.17
CA TRP A 175 -21.97 -5.74 3.35
C TRP A 175 -23.44 -5.87 2.96
N ALA A 176 -23.90 -5.13 1.96
CA ALA A 176 -25.30 -5.17 1.50
C ALA A 176 -25.72 -6.58 1.04
N ASP A 177 -24.86 -7.26 0.27
CA ASP A 177 -25.08 -8.65 -0.17
C ASP A 177 -25.24 -9.62 1.02
N THR A 178 -24.48 -9.44 2.10
CA THR A 178 -24.59 -10.27 3.31
C THR A 178 -25.83 -9.96 4.15
N ALA A 179 -26.27 -8.69 4.24
CA ALA A 179 -27.45 -8.31 5.03
C ALA A 179 -28.74 -8.98 4.54
N ALA A 180 -28.77 -9.42 3.29
CA ALA A 180 -29.86 -10.18 2.70
C ALA A 180 -29.84 -11.69 3.04
N ASN A 181 -28.72 -12.26 3.51
CA ASN A 181 -28.57 -13.71 3.73
C ASN A 181 -27.61 -14.06 4.88
N ALA A 182 -28.17 -14.68 5.93
CA ALA A 182 -27.53 -15.30 7.11
C ALA A 182 -26.71 -14.38 8.07
N ALA A 183 -27.09 -14.43 9.36
CA ALA A 183 -26.58 -13.57 10.44
C ALA A 183 -25.10 -13.77 10.85
N PHE A 184 -24.41 -14.82 10.37
CA PHE A 184 -23.03 -15.12 10.77
C PHE A 184 -21.97 -14.51 9.82
N LEU A 185 -22.20 -14.51 8.50
CA LEU A 185 -21.28 -13.93 7.50
C LEU A 185 -21.36 -12.40 7.44
N THR A 186 -22.53 -11.85 7.75
CA THR A 186 -22.74 -10.40 7.96
C THR A 186 -21.79 -9.82 9.00
N ASN A 187 -21.53 -10.54 10.09
CA ASN A 187 -20.71 -10.03 11.19
C ASN A 187 -19.22 -9.92 10.85
N SER A 188 -18.67 -10.81 10.02
CA SER A 188 -17.24 -10.79 9.69
C SER A 188 -16.90 -9.68 8.68
N VAL A 189 -17.70 -9.53 7.62
CA VAL A 189 -17.55 -8.43 6.65
C VAL A 189 -17.82 -7.09 7.32
N ALA A 190 -18.84 -7.00 8.17
CA ALA A 190 -19.12 -5.78 8.92
C ALA A 190 -17.97 -5.37 9.86
N THR A 191 -17.39 -6.34 10.56
CA THR A 191 -16.23 -6.12 11.43
C THR A 191 -15.01 -5.69 10.60
N ALA A 192 -14.75 -6.35 9.48
CA ALA A 192 -13.66 -6.00 8.58
C ALA A 192 -13.82 -4.57 8.04
N TYR A 193 -15.04 -4.19 7.63
CA TYR A 193 -15.31 -2.85 7.12
C TYR A 193 -15.10 -1.78 8.18
N ARG A 194 -15.62 -2.00 9.39
CA ARG A 194 -15.39 -1.09 10.51
C ARG A 194 -13.90 -0.94 10.81
N ASN A 195 -13.15 -2.04 10.82
CA ASN A 195 -11.70 -2.01 11.10
C ASN A 195 -10.93 -1.28 9.99
N TRP A 196 -11.26 -1.54 8.72
CA TRP A 196 -10.69 -0.84 7.59
C TRP A 196 -10.99 0.66 7.65
N LEU A 197 -12.26 1.04 7.87
CA LEU A 197 -12.66 2.45 7.90
C LEU A 197 -12.06 3.20 9.09
N ARG A 198 -11.82 2.51 10.22
CA ARG A 198 -11.02 3.08 11.31
C ARG A 198 -9.61 3.42 10.82
N ASP A 199 -8.97 2.53 10.05
CA ASP A 199 -7.60 2.65 9.56
C ASP A 199 -7.38 3.80 8.58
N VAL A 200 -8.38 4.12 7.77
CA VAL A 200 -8.29 5.12 6.69
C VAL A 200 -7.82 6.51 7.15
N PRO A 201 -8.46 7.18 8.15
CA PRO A 201 -8.00 8.49 8.61
C PRO A 201 -6.57 8.47 9.14
N TYR A 202 -6.21 7.38 9.83
CA TYR A 202 -4.86 7.21 10.36
C TYR A 202 -3.84 7.11 9.24
N ARG A 203 -4.11 6.37 8.16
CA ARG A 203 -3.20 6.32 7.00
C ARG A 203 -3.06 7.68 6.33
N PHE A 204 -4.15 8.39 6.10
CA PHE A 204 -4.06 9.74 5.54
C PHE A 204 -3.19 10.66 6.40
N PHE A 205 -3.30 10.58 7.72
CA PHE A 205 -2.41 11.31 8.63
C PHE A 205 -0.94 10.90 8.45
N LEU A 206 -0.65 9.60 8.38
CA LEU A 206 0.72 9.10 8.20
C LEU A 206 1.38 9.53 6.89
N PHE A 207 0.59 9.70 5.83
CA PHE A 207 1.07 10.07 4.49
C PHE A 207 0.78 11.54 4.13
N ASN A 208 0.67 12.40 5.15
CA ASN A 208 0.45 13.85 5.07
C ASN A 208 -0.72 14.33 4.18
N ARG A 209 -1.82 13.58 4.16
CA ARG A 209 -3.06 13.95 3.46
C ARG A 209 -4.15 14.35 4.44
N VAL A 210 -3.88 15.39 5.21
CA VAL A 210 -4.65 15.80 6.41
C VAL A 210 -6.11 16.07 6.07
N ARG A 211 -6.35 16.83 5.00
CA ARG A 211 -7.69 17.24 4.60
C ARG A 211 -8.56 16.03 4.29
N GLU A 212 -8.02 15.08 3.52
CA GLU A 212 -8.71 13.81 3.27
C GLU A 212 -8.86 12.99 4.56
N GLY A 213 -7.83 12.94 5.40
CA GLY A 213 -7.89 12.27 6.70
C GLY A 213 -9.02 12.80 7.60
N GLU A 214 -9.21 14.10 7.67
CA GLU A 214 -10.29 14.75 8.43
C GLU A 214 -11.66 14.42 7.83
N GLN A 215 -11.80 14.49 6.50
CA GLN A 215 -13.03 14.11 5.82
C GLN A 215 -13.42 12.65 6.12
N TRP A 216 -12.45 11.74 6.04
CA TRP A 216 -12.68 10.33 6.33
C TRP A 216 -12.90 10.05 7.82
N LEU A 217 -12.33 10.86 8.73
CA LEU A 217 -12.61 10.77 10.17
C LEU A 217 -14.06 11.18 10.47
N GLN A 218 -14.54 12.24 9.82
CA GLN A 218 -15.94 12.64 9.91
C GLN A 218 -16.86 11.56 9.35
N TYR A 219 -16.51 10.98 8.19
CA TYR A 219 -17.27 9.88 7.59
C TYR A 219 -17.32 8.64 8.51
N LEU A 220 -16.19 8.26 9.12
CA LEU A 220 -16.12 7.20 10.11
C LEU A 220 -17.06 7.45 11.29
N ARG A 221 -17.11 8.69 11.82
CA ARG A 221 -18.01 9.06 12.94
C ARG A 221 -19.48 8.99 12.56
N GLN A 222 -19.82 9.42 11.34
CA GLN A 222 -21.19 9.35 10.83
C GLN A 222 -21.62 7.90 10.65
N LYS A 223 -20.76 7.06 10.07
CA LYS A 223 -21.09 5.67 9.73
C LYS A 223 -21.00 4.72 10.92
N PHE A 224 -20.02 4.92 11.80
CA PHE A 224 -19.78 4.13 13.01
C PHE A 224 -19.48 5.05 14.21
N PRO A 225 -20.50 5.66 14.84
CA PRO A 225 -20.30 6.62 15.94
C PRO A 225 -19.47 6.09 17.12
N ALA A 226 -19.59 4.79 17.43
CA ALA A 226 -18.82 4.15 18.49
C ALA A 226 -17.34 3.87 18.13
N ALA A 227 -16.94 4.08 16.88
CA ALA A 227 -15.59 3.74 16.40
C ALA A 227 -14.56 4.86 16.61
N ALA A 228 -15.00 6.10 16.83
CA ALA A 228 -14.15 7.25 17.11
C ALA A 228 -14.93 8.32 17.91
N PRO A 229 -14.42 8.83 19.05
CA PRO A 229 -15.05 9.93 19.77
C PRO A 229 -15.19 11.18 18.90
N ALA A 230 -16.26 11.96 19.10
CA ALA A 230 -16.62 13.10 18.25
C ALA A 230 -15.64 14.28 18.34
N ASN A 231 -14.95 14.44 19.47
CA ASN A 231 -14.15 15.61 19.82
C ASN A 231 -12.65 15.50 19.50
N LEU A 232 -12.17 14.33 19.03
CA LEU A 232 -10.75 14.19 18.69
C LEU A 232 -10.41 14.94 17.39
N THR A 233 -9.29 15.64 17.40
CA THR A 233 -8.60 16.05 16.17
C THR A 233 -8.05 14.82 15.43
N LEU A 234 -7.64 14.99 14.17
CA LEU A 234 -7.02 13.90 13.41
C LEU A 234 -5.71 13.41 14.07
N ALA A 235 -4.92 14.33 14.65
CA ALA A 235 -3.69 14.00 15.36
C ALA A 235 -3.95 13.18 16.63
N GLU A 236 -4.91 13.58 17.48
CA GLU A 236 -5.30 12.83 18.67
C GLU A 236 -5.90 11.46 18.31
N TYR A 237 -6.66 11.39 17.21
CA TYR A 237 -7.14 10.13 16.67
C TYR A 237 -5.97 9.22 16.24
N ALA A 238 -4.96 9.77 15.54
CA ALA A 238 -3.78 9.03 15.14
C ALA A 238 -2.97 8.52 16.36
N MET A 239 -2.81 9.33 17.40
CA MET A 239 -2.18 8.93 18.67
C MET A 239 -2.91 7.76 19.33
N THR A 240 -4.23 7.85 19.41
CA THR A 240 -5.09 6.78 19.96
C THR A 240 -4.91 5.49 19.16
N ARG A 241 -4.78 5.60 17.83
CA ARG A 241 -4.55 4.46 16.94
C ARG A 241 -3.17 3.85 17.07
N ALA A 242 -2.14 4.66 17.25
CA ALA A 242 -0.76 4.21 17.42
C ALA A 242 -0.53 3.51 18.78
N SER A 243 -1.08 4.07 19.86
CA SER A 243 -0.87 3.54 21.22
C SER A 243 -1.67 2.26 21.50
N GLY A 244 -2.78 2.04 20.79
CA GLY A 244 -3.72 0.95 21.07
C GLY A 244 -4.33 1.04 22.48
N ASN A 245 -5.19 0.10 22.84
CA ASN A 245 -5.80 0.05 24.18
C ASN A 245 -4.80 -0.39 25.29
N VAL A 246 -3.48 -0.31 25.05
CA VAL A 246 -2.46 -0.84 25.93
C VAL A 246 -1.92 0.26 26.85
N ARG A 247 -2.55 0.40 28.03
CA ARG A 247 -2.06 1.28 29.09
C ARG A 247 -0.61 0.92 29.44
N GLY A 248 0.31 1.88 29.27
CA GLY A 248 1.74 1.73 29.61
C GLY A 248 2.70 1.55 28.42
N GLN A 249 2.22 1.24 27.22
CA GLN A 249 3.06 1.17 25.98
C GLN A 249 2.93 2.40 25.09
N SER A 250 2.17 3.42 25.51
CA SER A 250 1.95 4.64 24.71
C SER A 250 3.27 5.35 24.37
N HIS A 251 4.20 5.45 25.34
CA HIS A 251 5.50 6.07 25.11
C HIS A 251 6.29 5.37 23.99
N SER A 252 6.48 4.05 24.07
CA SER A 252 7.29 3.31 23.10
C SER A 252 6.65 3.35 21.71
N LYS A 253 5.33 3.20 21.63
CA LYS A 253 4.60 3.28 20.36
C LYS A 253 4.64 4.66 19.73
N MET A 254 4.59 5.72 20.53
CA MET A 254 4.73 7.08 20.03
C MET A 254 6.15 7.37 19.57
N THR A 255 7.17 6.90 20.28
CA THR A 255 8.57 6.99 19.83
C THR A 255 8.78 6.25 18.50
N GLU A 256 8.27 5.01 18.35
CA GLU A 256 8.31 4.25 17.10
C GLU A 256 7.65 5.03 15.94
N LEU A 257 6.46 5.59 16.17
CA LEU A 257 5.73 6.34 15.14
C LEU A 257 6.46 7.63 14.74
N LEU A 258 6.98 8.38 15.71
CA LEU A 258 7.75 9.61 15.43
C LEU A 258 9.02 9.29 14.65
N GLN A 259 9.76 8.24 15.02
CA GLN A 259 10.93 7.79 14.26
C GLN A 259 10.55 7.39 12.83
N ALA A 260 9.42 6.70 12.64
CA ALA A 260 8.95 6.33 11.31
C ALA A 260 8.62 7.55 10.43
N LEU A 261 7.96 8.58 10.97
CA LEU A 261 7.65 9.81 10.23
C LEU A 261 8.93 10.60 9.89
N VAL A 262 9.88 10.68 10.81
CA VAL A 262 11.21 11.26 10.56
C VAL A 262 11.93 10.49 9.45
N LEU A 263 11.91 9.16 9.50
CA LEU A 263 12.53 8.31 8.49
C LEU A 263 11.91 8.55 7.09
N GLN A 264 10.58 8.70 7.01
CA GLN A 264 9.93 9.06 5.74
C GLN A 264 10.33 10.44 5.23
N SER A 265 10.49 11.43 6.13
CA SER A 265 11.00 12.75 5.78
C SER A 265 12.40 12.65 5.14
N TYR A 266 13.30 11.85 5.73
CA TYR A 266 14.65 11.66 5.19
C TYR A 266 14.68 10.88 3.88
N TYR A 267 13.83 9.87 3.71
CA TYR A 267 13.67 9.23 2.40
C TYR A 267 13.12 10.20 1.34
N ALA A 268 12.22 11.11 1.72
CA ALA A 268 11.74 12.15 0.81
C ALA A 268 12.88 13.09 0.37
N VAL A 269 13.81 13.46 1.26
CA VAL A 269 15.03 14.19 0.89
C VAL A 269 15.88 13.40 -0.11
N ILE A 270 16.14 12.12 0.18
CA ILE A 270 16.92 11.25 -0.73
C ILE A 270 16.29 11.20 -2.12
N ASP A 271 14.97 11.08 -2.18
CA ASP A 271 14.19 11.03 -3.41
C ASP A 271 14.02 12.41 -4.09
N GLY A 272 14.56 13.50 -3.52
CA GLY A 272 14.45 14.86 -4.06
C GLY A 272 13.06 15.51 -3.91
N ARG A 273 12.26 15.04 -2.94
CA ARG A 273 10.90 15.52 -2.64
C ARG A 273 10.91 16.42 -1.39
N ALA A 274 11.45 17.63 -1.53
CA ALA A 274 11.67 18.56 -0.41
C ALA A 274 10.37 18.99 0.29
N ASP A 275 9.29 19.22 -0.46
CA ASP A 275 7.99 19.59 0.11
C ASP A 275 7.43 18.47 1.00
N ASP A 276 7.41 17.23 0.49
CA ASP A 276 7.03 16.04 1.26
C ASP A 276 7.89 15.89 2.52
N ALA A 277 9.19 16.15 2.42
CA ALA A 277 10.10 16.06 3.57
C ALA A 277 9.70 17.04 4.69
N ASN A 278 9.44 18.32 4.35
CA ASN A 278 8.99 19.34 5.28
C ASN A 278 7.64 18.98 5.91
N GLU A 279 6.74 18.45 5.09
CA GLU A 279 5.42 18.00 5.49
C GLU A 279 5.45 16.87 6.53
N TYR A 280 6.25 15.82 6.30
CA TYR A 280 6.48 14.76 7.30
C TYR A 280 7.07 15.33 8.59
N MET A 281 7.95 16.33 8.50
CA MET A 281 8.57 16.95 9.67
C MET A 281 7.59 17.81 10.48
N ASN A 282 6.71 18.54 9.80
CA ASN A 282 5.61 19.29 10.42
C ASN A 282 4.66 18.33 11.15
N ARG A 283 4.29 17.22 10.51
CA ARG A 283 3.46 16.15 11.09
C ARG A 283 4.09 15.53 12.34
N THR A 284 5.39 15.24 12.27
CA THR A 284 6.16 14.73 13.41
C THR A 284 6.08 15.72 14.58
N SER A 285 6.25 17.02 14.29
CA SER A 285 6.20 18.08 15.31
C SER A 285 4.81 18.23 15.92
N GLU A 286 3.75 18.21 15.10
CA GLU A 286 2.35 18.23 15.54
C GLU A 286 2.04 17.06 16.48
N LEU A 287 2.44 15.85 16.08
CA LEU A 287 2.22 14.63 16.84
C LEU A 287 2.98 14.62 18.18
N TRP A 288 4.24 15.04 18.16
CA TRP A 288 5.07 15.16 19.36
C TRP A 288 4.47 16.19 20.34
N ASN A 289 4.01 17.34 19.83
CA ASN A 289 3.37 18.37 20.64
C ASN A 289 2.07 17.86 21.29
N ALA A 290 1.21 17.21 20.51
CA ALA A 290 -0.06 16.66 21.00
C ALA A 290 0.16 15.61 22.10
N TYR A 291 1.10 14.68 21.88
CA TYR A 291 1.42 13.67 22.89
C TYR A 291 2.11 14.25 24.14
N THR A 292 2.95 15.28 23.97
CA THR A 292 3.59 15.94 25.12
C THR A 292 2.57 16.55 26.07
N VAL A 293 1.47 17.10 25.56
CA VAL A 293 0.36 17.61 26.39
C VAL A 293 -0.28 16.48 27.20
N GLU A 294 -0.51 15.31 26.60
CA GLU A 294 -1.04 14.12 27.29
C GLU A 294 -0.06 13.58 28.35
N ALA A 295 1.23 13.51 28.01
CA ALA A 295 2.28 12.97 28.86
C ALA A 295 2.62 13.85 30.07
N LYS A 296 2.26 15.15 30.08
CA LYS A 296 2.51 16.07 31.21
C LYS A 296 2.00 15.55 32.55
N ALA A 297 0.96 14.73 32.56
CA ALA A 297 0.40 14.15 33.78
C ALA A 297 1.28 13.02 34.38
N ASN A 298 2.26 12.51 33.65
CA ASN A 298 3.10 11.40 34.10
C ASN A 298 4.50 11.43 33.45
N GLN A 299 5.51 11.74 34.27
CA GLN A 299 6.91 11.81 33.83
C GLN A 299 7.42 10.53 33.15
N ARG A 300 6.87 9.35 33.49
CA ARG A 300 7.25 8.08 32.85
C ARG A 300 6.77 7.96 31.39
N LEU A 301 5.88 8.85 30.95
CA LEU A 301 5.38 8.91 29.59
C LEU A 301 6.09 9.96 28.75
N GLU A 302 6.96 10.79 29.32
CA GLU A 302 7.69 11.85 28.59
C GLU A 302 8.47 11.27 27.41
N LEU A 303 8.38 11.94 26.26
CA LEU A 303 9.19 11.62 25.11
C LEU A 303 10.54 12.31 25.21
N MET A 304 11.56 11.71 24.59
CA MET A 304 12.80 12.43 24.37
C MET A 304 12.55 13.69 23.51
N PRO A 305 13.40 14.72 23.63
CA PRO A 305 13.29 15.91 22.81
C PRO A 305 13.24 15.55 21.32
N LEU A 306 12.34 16.20 20.58
CA LEU A 306 12.11 15.87 19.18
C LEU A 306 13.40 15.95 18.33
N ASN A 307 14.31 16.88 18.63
CA ASN A 307 15.60 16.95 17.95
C ASN A 307 16.49 15.72 18.18
N GLU A 308 16.42 15.09 19.35
CA GLU A 308 17.17 13.86 19.59
C GLU A 308 16.60 12.69 18.80
N ILE A 309 15.27 12.60 18.64
CA ILE A 309 14.63 11.61 17.75
C ILE A 309 15.15 11.76 16.32
N LYS A 310 15.18 13.00 15.80
CA LYS A 310 15.72 13.32 14.48
C LYS A 310 17.17 12.86 14.34
N THR A 311 18.01 13.20 15.31
CA THR A 311 19.43 12.83 15.34
C THR A 311 19.63 11.31 15.37
N LEU A 312 18.83 10.56 16.13
CA LEU A 312 18.92 9.10 16.20
C LEU A 312 18.64 8.47 14.83
N VAL A 313 17.50 8.81 14.20
CA VAL A 313 17.13 8.25 12.89
C VAL A 313 18.17 8.60 11.83
N LEU A 314 18.68 9.84 11.85
CA LEU A 314 19.69 10.31 10.91
C LEU A 314 21.02 9.58 11.09
N ARG A 315 21.43 9.32 12.35
CA ARG A 315 22.64 8.56 12.66
C ARG A 315 22.54 7.13 12.13
N ASP A 316 21.39 6.47 12.31
CA ASP A 316 21.18 5.10 11.84
C ASP A 316 21.23 5.02 10.31
N LEU A 317 20.65 6.01 9.61
CA LEU A 317 20.76 6.11 8.15
C LEU A 317 22.19 6.37 7.68
N LEU A 318 22.95 7.20 8.39
CA LEU A 318 24.33 7.53 8.03
C LEU A 318 25.35 6.50 8.52
N ALA A 319 24.94 5.48 9.26
CA ALA A 319 25.84 4.44 9.75
C ALA A 319 26.56 3.71 8.59
N PRO A 320 27.82 3.28 8.76
CA PRO A 320 28.59 2.63 7.68
C PRO A 320 27.94 1.37 7.11
N ASN A 321 27.16 0.66 7.93
CA ASN A 321 26.45 -0.57 7.57
C ASN A 321 25.03 -0.32 7.01
N SER A 322 24.61 0.92 6.81
CA SER A 322 23.32 1.20 6.18
C SER A 322 23.37 0.91 4.67
N ASN A 323 22.23 0.54 4.09
CA ASN A 323 22.09 0.23 2.67
C ASN A 323 22.07 1.48 1.76
N LEU A 324 22.38 2.67 2.28
CA LEU A 324 22.41 3.89 1.48
C LEU A 324 23.66 3.95 0.61
N GLY A 325 23.47 4.22 -0.68
CA GLY A 325 24.54 4.49 -1.64
C GLY A 325 25.23 5.84 -1.39
N PRO A 326 26.41 6.07 -2.00
CA PRO A 326 27.18 7.30 -1.79
C PRO A 326 26.40 8.59 -2.12
N GLU A 327 25.65 8.61 -3.21
CA GLU A 327 24.85 9.78 -3.61
C GLU A 327 23.73 10.08 -2.62
N GLU A 328 23.03 9.05 -2.14
CA GLU A 328 21.92 9.18 -1.19
C GLU A 328 22.42 9.72 0.16
N ARG A 329 23.57 9.21 0.62
CA ARG A 329 24.25 9.73 1.82
C ARG A 329 24.64 11.19 1.64
N MET A 330 25.20 11.56 0.48
CA MET A 330 25.58 12.94 0.20
C MET A 330 24.38 13.89 0.17
N ARG A 331 23.24 13.46 -0.38
CA ARG A 331 21.98 14.24 -0.32
C ARG A 331 21.57 14.49 1.12
N LEU A 332 21.50 13.45 1.96
CA LEU A 332 21.19 13.60 3.38
C LEU A 332 22.16 14.54 4.10
N ILE A 333 23.47 14.38 3.88
CA ILE A 333 24.51 15.22 4.51
C ILE A 333 24.37 16.70 4.13
N THR A 334 23.96 16.98 2.91
CA THR A 334 23.87 18.33 2.34
C THR A 334 22.57 19.01 2.71
N GLU A 335 21.46 18.28 2.65
CA GLU A 335 20.11 18.86 2.73
C GLU A 335 19.48 18.75 4.12
N VAL A 336 19.91 17.81 4.97
CA VAL A 336 19.38 17.66 6.33
C VAL A 336 20.23 18.44 7.34
N PRO A 337 19.66 19.41 8.08
CA PRO A 337 20.38 20.14 9.12
C PRO A 337 21.00 19.23 10.18
N GLY A 338 22.28 19.47 10.49
CA GLY A 338 23.03 18.69 11.50
C GLY A 338 23.60 17.35 11.00
N ALA A 339 23.22 16.89 9.79
CA ALA A 339 23.70 15.62 9.24
C ALA A 339 25.23 15.55 9.13
N ARG A 340 25.86 16.64 8.67
CA ARG A 340 27.32 16.73 8.50
C ARG A 340 28.11 16.48 9.78
N GLN A 341 27.53 16.82 10.94
CA GLN A 341 28.19 16.66 12.25
C GLN A 341 28.16 15.19 12.73
N LEU A 342 27.31 14.35 12.13
CA LEU A 342 27.16 12.94 12.47
C LEU A 342 28.04 12.02 11.63
N VAL A 343 28.70 12.55 10.59
CA VAL A 343 29.63 11.79 9.76
C VAL A 343 30.92 11.57 10.55
N PRO A 344 31.38 10.32 10.76
CA PRO A 344 32.65 10.06 11.42
C PRO A 344 33.79 10.77 10.67
N GLN A 345 34.57 11.61 11.36
CA GLN A 345 35.68 12.37 10.74
C GLN A 345 36.83 11.48 10.23
N ASN A 346 36.79 10.17 10.51
CA ASN A 346 37.82 9.20 10.18
C ASN A 346 37.25 8.01 9.39
N ALA A 347 36.81 8.24 8.16
CA ALA A 347 36.80 7.17 7.16
C ALA A 347 38.19 7.17 6.49
N PRO A 348 38.96 6.07 6.51
CA PRO A 348 40.27 6.05 5.86
C PRO A 348 40.08 6.36 4.38
N ALA A 349 40.88 7.30 3.87
CA ALA A 349 40.93 7.65 2.47
C ALA A 349 41.07 6.36 1.65
N GLU A 350 40.11 6.12 0.75
CA GLU A 350 40.21 5.07 -0.25
C GLU A 350 41.56 5.24 -0.96
N GLN A 351 42.44 4.27 -0.74
CA GLN A 351 43.69 4.15 -1.49
C GLN A 351 43.30 3.87 -2.94
N LYS A 352 43.76 4.77 -3.80
CA LYS A 352 43.56 4.80 -5.26
C LYS A 352 43.92 3.50 -5.97
#